data_AF-A0A949N093-F1
#
_entry.id   AF-A0A949N093-F1
#
_cell.length_a   1.000
_cell.length_b   1.000
_cell.length_c   1.000
_cell.angle_alpha   90.00
_cell.angle_beta   90.00
_cell.angle_gamma   90.00
#
_symmetry.space_group_name_H-M   'P 1'
#
loop_
_entity.id
_entity.type
_entity.pdbx_description
1 polymer ?
#
loop_
_entity_poly.entity_id
_entity_poly.type
_entity_poly.pdbx_seq_one_letter_code
_entity_poly.pdbx_strand_id
1 'polypeptide(L)'
;MYSVAIEEGTTGMWYGRFIDFPGTHARARGRNQLLEELKAELSFHVKWLERHAEPVPHISPPEIKISEEMQGIHELGESGGEVALFQYDICRVSHEELNRFVRFMTYNRTDLLSCIATISQSSLSYIPEGKTRTILDILNHVCNAEEFYISRLGKQADIIFERHTGMTEKKRDALPLPERMDTVRKAAIQTLKEIITEKGDSIFTRSEYTSHPGEKWTAHKVVRRFLEHEREHYYNIREYLHLPCRGFT
;
A
#
# COMPACT_ATOMS: atom_id res chain seq x y z
N MET A 1 -5.86 -24.09 0.27
CA MET A 1 -6.28 -23.22 -0.83
C MET A 1 -6.39 -21.80 -0.29
N TYR A 2 -5.74 -20.84 -0.93
CA TYR A 2 -5.60 -19.47 -0.46
C TYR A 2 -6.51 -18.54 -1.27
N SER A 3 -7.34 -17.78 -0.57
CA SER A 3 -8.32 -16.89 -1.19
C SER A 3 -7.68 -15.60 -1.68
N VAL A 4 -7.91 -15.28 -2.96
CA VAL A 4 -7.45 -14.04 -3.58
C VAL A 4 -8.62 -13.20 -4.06
N ALA A 5 -8.39 -11.89 -4.07
CA ALA A 5 -9.24 -10.92 -4.72
C ALA A 5 -8.45 -10.25 -5.84
N ILE A 6 -9.04 -10.24 -7.04
CA ILE A 6 -8.39 -9.71 -8.24
C ILE A 6 -9.25 -8.64 -8.91
N GLU A 7 -8.61 -7.72 -9.61
CA GLU A 7 -9.31 -6.67 -10.36
C GLU A 7 -8.65 -6.44 -11.71
N GLU A 8 -9.46 -6.12 -12.72
CA GLU A 8 -9.03 -5.72 -14.04
C GLU A 8 -9.34 -4.26 -14.30
N GLY A 9 -8.33 -3.54 -14.77
CA GLY A 9 -8.45 -2.17 -15.22
C GLY A 9 -8.84 -2.07 -16.69
N THR A 10 -9.38 -0.92 -17.08
CA THR A 10 -9.78 -0.61 -18.47
C THR A 10 -8.62 -0.64 -19.48
N THR A 11 -7.38 -0.68 -19.02
CA THR A 11 -6.15 -0.75 -19.83
C THR A 11 -5.60 -2.17 -20.00
N GLY A 12 -6.33 -3.19 -19.53
CA GLY A 12 -5.88 -4.60 -19.50
C GLY A 12 -4.83 -4.89 -18.41
N MET A 13 -4.64 -3.97 -17.48
CA MET A 13 -3.84 -4.21 -16.27
C MET A 13 -4.66 -5.05 -15.28
N TRP A 14 -4.02 -6.02 -14.65
CA TRP A 14 -4.60 -6.87 -13.62
C TRP A 14 -3.88 -6.67 -12.31
N TYR A 15 -4.62 -6.45 -11.22
CA TYR A 15 -4.09 -6.39 -9.86
C TYR A 15 -4.66 -7.54 -9.02
N GLY A 16 -3.90 -8.05 -8.07
CA GLY A 16 -4.33 -9.16 -7.21
C GLY A 16 -3.71 -9.08 -5.83
N ARG A 17 -4.40 -9.67 -4.86
CA ARG A 17 -3.95 -9.80 -3.46
C ARG A 17 -4.57 -11.01 -2.79
N PHE A 18 -3.96 -11.48 -1.71
CA PHE A 18 -4.55 -12.47 -0.83
C PHE A 18 -5.37 -11.81 0.25
N ILE A 19 -6.57 -12.33 0.49
CA ILE A 19 -7.52 -11.77 1.47
C ILE A 19 -6.96 -11.88 2.89
N ASP A 20 -6.38 -13.04 3.23
CA ASP A 20 -5.88 -13.32 4.59
C ASP A 20 -4.45 -12.84 4.84
N PHE A 21 -3.76 -12.31 3.82
CA PHE A 21 -2.37 -11.83 3.89
C PHE A 21 -2.26 -10.37 3.48
N PRO A 22 -2.55 -9.44 4.40
CA PRO A 22 -2.52 -8.03 4.09
C PRO A 22 -1.17 -7.51 3.59
N GLY A 23 -1.24 -6.58 2.65
CA GLY A 23 -0.08 -6.00 1.99
C GLY A 23 0.52 -6.87 0.90
N THR A 24 0.05 -8.10 0.70
CA THR A 24 0.36 -8.84 -0.54
C THR A 24 -0.22 -8.09 -1.72
N HIS A 25 0.55 -7.99 -2.79
CA HIS A 25 0.05 -7.47 -4.05
C HIS A 25 0.81 -8.08 -5.22
N ALA A 26 0.13 -8.17 -6.36
CA ALA A 26 0.73 -8.56 -7.63
C ALA A 26 0.04 -7.78 -8.75
N ARG A 27 0.77 -7.53 -9.83
CA ARG A 27 0.22 -6.92 -11.04
C ARG A 27 0.76 -7.59 -12.30
N ALA A 28 -0.05 -7.66 -13.34
CA ALA A 28 0.33 -8.27 -14.62
C ALA A 28 -0.54 -7.73 -15.77
N ARG A 29 -0.12 -7.98 -17.03
CA ARG A 29 -0.89 -7.62 -18.23
C ARG A 29 -1.88 -8.72 -18.68
N GLY A 30 -2.19 -9.65 -17.78
CA GLY A 30 -3.14 -10.72 -18.04
C GLY A 30 -3.40 -11.56 -16.81
N ARG A 31 -4.62 -12.10 -16.74
CA ARG A 31 -5.13 -12.86 -15.60
C ARG A 31 -4.25 -14.07 -15.22
N ASN A 32 -3.84 -14.88 -16.19
CA ASN A 32 -3.01 -16.06 -15.90
C ASN A 32 -1.62 -15.66 -15.38
N GLN A 33 -1.02 -14.62 -15.95
CA GLN A 33 0.25 -14.08 -15.47
C GLN A 33 0.10 -13.53 -14.04
N LEU A 34 -1.03 -12.84 -13.74
CA LEU A 34 -1.32 -12.38 -12.39
C LEU A 34 -1.34 -13.54 -11.38
N LEU A 35 -1.94 -14.67 -11.74
CA LEU A 35 -2.00 -15.83 -10.85
C LEU A 35 -0.62 -16.44 -10.56
N GLU A 36 0.28 -16.46 -11.54
CA GLU A 36 1.67 -16.88 -11.30
C GLU A 36 2.43 -15.86 -10.43
N GLU A 37 2.23 -14.56 -10.66
CA GLU A 37 2.80 -13.51 -9.82
C GLU A 37 2.29 -13.58 -8.37
N LEU A 38 1.03 -13.96 -8.16
CA LEU A 38 0.46 -14.18 -6.83
C LEU A 38 1.09 -15.39 -6.11
N LYS A 39 1.43 -16.47 -6.82
CA LYS A 39 2.14 -17.61 -6.21
C LYS A 39 3.54 -17.18 -5.74
N ALA A 40 4.23 -16.37 -6.54
CA ALA A 40 5.53 -15.81 -6.18
C ALA A 40 5.40 -14.84 -4.99
N GLU A 41 4.35 -14.00 -4.98
CA GLU A 41 4.04 -13.08 -3.90
C GLU A 41 3.77 -13.79 -2.58
N LEU A 42 2.98 -14.86 -2.58
CA LEU A 42 2.71 -15.64 -1.37
C LEU A 42 3.98 -16.25 -0.78
N SER A 43 4.82 -16.82 -1.66
CA SER A 43 6.10 -17.41 -1.27
C SER A 43 7.04 -16.37 -0.66
N PHE A 44 7.07 -15.17 -1.22
CA PHE A 44 7.82 -14.05 -0.67
C PHE A 44 7.24 -13.57 0.67
N HIS A 45 5.92 -13.40 0.73
CA HIS A 45 5.24 -12.88 1.92
C HIS A 45 5.44 -13.77 3.14
N VAL A 46 5.43 -15.10 2.98
CA VAL A 46 5.69 -16.03 4.09
C VAL A 46 7.13 -15.93 4.60
N LYS A 47 8.12 -15.79 3.71
CA LYS A 47 9.50 -15.51 4.12
C LYS A 47 9.64 -14.13 4.78
N TRP A 48 8.85 -13.16 4.32
CA TRP A 48 8.81 -11.81 4.89
C TRP A 48 8.23 -11.83 6.31
N LEU A 49 7.16 -12.58 6.55
CA LEU A 49 6.62 -12.81 7.90
C LEU A 49 7.66 -13.49 8.81
N GLU A 50 8.32 -14.53 8.32
CA GLU A 50 9.38 -15.24 9.07
C GLU A 50 10.52 -14.30 9.47
N ARG A 51 11.00 -13.47 8.54
CA ARG A 51 12.09 -12.49 8.78
C ARG A 51 11.73 -11.47 9.86
N HIS A 52 10.46 -11.07 9.93
CA HIS A 52 9.97 -10.12 10.93
C HIS A 52 9.42 -10.81 12.21
N ALA A 53 9.68 -12.11 12.36
CA ALA A 53 9.24 -12.93 13.49
C ALA A 53 7.71 -12.92 13.72
N GLU A 54 6.95 -12.78 12.64
CA GLU A 54 5.49 -12.93 12.66
C GLU A 54 5.09 -14.41 12.52
N PRO A 55 3.90 -14.80 13.01
CA PRO A 55 3.38 -16.15 12.80
C PRO A 55 3.32 -16.50 11.32
N VAL A 56 3.98 -17.60 10.96
CA VAL A 56 4.07 -18.08 9.59
C VAL A 56 3.03 -19.17 9.36
N PRO A 57 2.13 -19.04 8.37
CA PRO A 57 1.21 -20.12 8.02
C PRO A 57 1.97 -21.29 7.39
N HIS A 58 1.52 -22.52 7.64
CA HIS A 58 2.00 -23.66 6.87
C HIS A 58 1.54 -23.54 5.41
N ILE A 59 2.48 -23.41 4.48
CA ILE A 59 2.21 -23.48 3.04
C ILE A 59 2.50 -24.91 2.53
N SER A 60 1.45 -25.58 2.08
CA SER A 60 1.51 -26.67 1.10
C SER A 60 1.28 -26.06 -0.30
N PRO A 61 1.67 -26.69 -1.44
CA PRO A 61 1.70 -26.04 -2.76
C PRO A 61 0.49 -25.12 -2.98
N PRO A 62 0.72 -23.83 -3.27
CA PRO A 62 -0.32 -22.84 -3.08
C PRO A 62 -1.37 -22.95 -4.19
N GLU A 63 -2.44 -23.69 -3.91
CA GLU A 63 -3.65 -23.60 -4.68
C GLU A 63 -4.34 -22.27 -4.40
N ILE A 64 -4.46 -21.44 -5.43
CA ILE A 64 -5.13 -20.14 -5.36
C ILE A 64 -6.61 -20.31 -5.72
N LYS A 65 -7.49 -19.73 -4.90
CA LYS A 65 -8.91 -19.59 -5.18
C LYS A 65 -9.26 -18.13 -5.38
N ILE A 66 -9.75 -17.78 -6.57
CA ILE A 66 -10.32 -16.47 -6.82
C ILE A 66 -11.66 -16.43 -6.10
N SER A 67 -11.73 -15.64 -5.03
CA SER A 67 -12.93 -15.48 -4.21
C SER A 67 -13.73 -14.25 -4.64
N GLU A 68 -13.04 -13.23 -5.13
CA GLU A 68 -13.65 -12.01 -5.67
C GLU A 68 -12.90 -11.55 -6.92
N GLU A 69 -13.65 -11.09 -7.92
CA GLU A 69 -13.12 -10.57 -9.18
C GLU A 69 -13.90 -9.31 -9.57
N MET A 70 -13.20 -8.20 -9.78
CA MET A 70 -13.77 -6.91 -10.20
C MET A 70 -13.23 -6.50 -11.56
N GLN A 71 -14.00 -5.77 -12.36
CA GLN A 71 -13.59 -5.39 -13.72
C GLN A 71 -13.96 -3.93 -14.00
N GLY A 72 -13.30 -3.34 -14.99
CA GLY A 72 -13.58 -1.98 -15.45
C GLY A 72 -13.03 -0.88 -14.54
N ILE A 73 -11.99 -1.17 -13.76
CA ILE A 73 -11.38 -0.20 -12.85
C ILE A 73 -10.63 0.88 -13.65
N HIS A 74 -10.96 2.14 -13.42
CA HIS A 74 -10.41 3.24 -14.22
C HIS A 74 -8.98 3.58 -13.78
N GLU A 75 -8.06 3.68 -14.75
CA GLU A 75 -6.65 4.05 -14.50
C GLU A 75 -5.94 3.12 -13.49
N LEU A 76 -6.37 1.86 -13.39
CA LEU A 76 -5.76 0.89 -12.47
C LEU A 76 -4.25 0.78 -12.71
N GLY A 77 -3.49 0.95 -11.62
CA GLY A 77 -2.02 0.90 -11.61
C GLY A 77 -1.34 2.23 -11.94
N GLU A 78 -2.12 3.26 -12.27
CA GLU A 78 -1.62 4.63 -12.39
C GLU A 78 -1.65 5.36 -11.04
N SER A 79 -0.77 6.34 -10.89
CA SER A 79 -0.69 7.18 -9.70
C SER A 79 -1.97 7.98 -9.50
N GLY A 80 -2.79 7.61 -8.51
CA GLY A 80 -4.08 8.25 -8.24
C GLY A 80 -5.25 7.65 -9.01
N GLY A 81 -5.04 6.54 -9.72
CA GLY A 81 -6.10 5.74 -10.34
C GLY A 81 -7.00 5.05 -9.32
N GLU A 82 -8.17 4.61 -9.79
CA GLU A 82 -9.14 3.91 -8.98
C GLU A 82 -8.61 2.53 -8.56
N VAL A 83 -9.04 2.06 -7.39
CA VAL A 83 -8.86 0.68 -6.94
C VAL A 83 -10.20 0.10 -6.48
N ALA A 84 -10.44 -1.17 -6.75
CA ALA A 84 -11.68 -1.85 -6.43
C ALA A 84 -11.96 -1.83 -4.91
N LEU A 85 -13.25 -1.67 -4.59
CA LEU A 85 -13.80 -2.07 -3.31
C LEU A 85 -14.29 -3.50 -3.42
N PHE A 86 -13.79 -4.38 -2.55
CA PHE A 86 -14.23 -5.77 -2.46
C PHE A 86 -15.22 -5.98 -1.33
N GLN A 87 -15.96 -7.08 -1.35
CA GLN A 87 -16.86 -7.46 -0.27
C GLN A 87 -16.11 -7.72 1.03
N TYR A 88 -14.89 -8.30 0.99
CA TYR A 88 -14.05 -8.46 2.19
C TYR A 88 -13.54 -7.13 2.76
N ASP A 89 -13.57 -6.03 1.99
CA ASP A 89 -13.24 -4.70 2.50
C ASP A 89 -14.40 -4.08 3.30
N ILE A 90 -15.61 -4.64 3.23
CA ILE A 90 -16.80 -4.16 3.95
C ILE A 90 -16.85 -4.89 5.29
N CYS A 91 -15.88 -4.59 6.15
CA CYS A 91 -15.77 -5.17 7.48
C CYS A 91 -15.20 -4.13 8.46
N ARG A 92 -15.47 -4.36 9.75
CA ARG A 92 -14.89 -3.56 10.83
C ARG A 92 -13.43 -3.94 11.02
N VAL A 93 -12.55 -2.93 11.07
CA VAL A 93 -11.17 -3.13 11.54
C VAL A 93 -11.16 -3.19 13.07
N SER A 94 -10.86 -4.35 13.63
CA SER A 94 -10.69 -4.51 15.08
C SER A 94 -9.38 -3.90 15.58
N HIS A 95 -9.24 -3.73 16.90
CA HIS A 95 -7.98 -3.26 17.52
C HIS A 95 -6.82 -4.23 17.26
N GLU A 96 -7.08 -5.54 17.25
CA GLU A 96 -6.07 -6.55 16.97
C GLU A 96 -5.58 -6.47 15.51
N GLU A 97 -6.51 -6.36 14.56
CA GLU A 97 -6.19 -6.17 13.15
C GLU A 97 -5.44 -4.86 12.92
N LEU A 98 -5.88 -3.77 13.54
CA LEU A 98 -5.17 -2.50 13.47
C LEU A 98 -3.74 -2.62 14.00
N ASN A 99 -3.54 -3.27 15.15
CA ASN A 99 -2.21 -3.49 15.69
C ASN A 99 -1.35 -4.32 14.73
N ARG A 100 -1.92 -5.33 14.07
CA ARG A 100 -1.24 -6.11 13.01
C ARG A 100 -0.86 -5.22 11.82
N PHE A 101 -1.80 -4.42 11.30
CA PHE A 101 -1.53 -3.49 10.20
C PHE A 101 -0.42 -2.50 10.57
N VAL A 102 -0.45 -1.91 11.77
CA VAL A 102 0.58 -0.97 12.23
C VAL A 102 1.96 -1.64 12.28
N ARG A 103 2.07 -2.89 12.78
CA ARG A 103 3.34 -3.63 12.73
C ARG A 103 3.81 -3.83 11.29
N PHE A 104 2.92 -4.22 10.39
CA PHE A 104 3.26 -4.43 8.98
C PHE A 104 3.68 -3.14 8.28
N MET A 105 3.06 -2.01 8.61
CA MET A 105 3.48 -0.69 8.14
C MET A 105 4.91 -0.40 8.62
N THR A 106 5.22 -0.66 9.90
CA THR A 106 6.57 -0.50 10.44
C THR A 106 7.58 -1.36 9.69
N TYR A 107 7.29 -2.65 9.48
CA TYR A 107 8.16 -3.57 8.74
C TYR A 107 8.40 -3.11 7.29
N ASN A 108 7.36 -2.74 6.56
CA ASN A 108 7.49 -2.22 5.19
C ASN A 108 8.41 -1.00 5.14
N ARG A 109 8.24 -0.04 6.08
CA ARG A 109 9.09 1.16 6.13
C ARG A 109 10.53 0.84 6.50
N THR A 110 10.75 -0.06 7.46
CA THR A 110 12.09 -0.51 7.82
C THR A 110 12.79 -1.15 6.63
N ASP A 111 12.14 -2.09 5.94
CA ASP A 111 12.71 -2.76 4.77
C ASP A 111 13.00 -1.77 3.62
N LEU A 112 12.10 -0.82 3.39
CA LEU A 112 12.27 0.24 2.40
C LEU A 112 13.49 1.11 2.71
N LEU A 113 13.60 1.62 3.94
CA LEU A 113 14.72 2.47 4.34
C LEU A 113 16.05 1.70 4.35
N SER A 114 16.05 0.45 4.80
CA SER A 114 17.23 -0.41 4.75
C SER A 114 17.70 -0.65 3.31
N CYS A 115 16.77 -0.78 2.35
CA CYS A 115 17.12 -0.98 0.94
C CYS A 115 17.83 0.22 0.31
N ILE A 116 17.60 1.42 0.81
CA ILE A 116 18.20 2.65 0.27
C ILE A 116 19.34 3.21 1.14
N ALA A 117 19.57 2.64 2.33
CA ALA A 117 20.49 3.19 3.32
C ALA A 117 21.94 3.33 2.84
N THR A 118 22.39 2.44 1.96
CA THR A 118 23.75 2.43 1.42
C THR A 118 23.85 3.02 0.01
N ILE A 119 22.75 3.53 -0.54
CA ILE A 119 22.69 4.04 -1.91
C ILE A 119 23.21 5.48 -1.92
N SER A 120 24.07 5.80 -2.89
CA SER A 120 24.63 7.14 -3.01
C SER A 120 23.56 8.17 -3.39
N GLN A 121 23.78 9.43 -3.00
CA GLN A 121 22.86 10.52 -3.33
C GLN A 121 22.64 10.67 -4.85
N SER A 122 23.67 10.45 -5.67
CA SER A 122 23.55 10.51 -7.13
C SER A 122 22.65 9.42 -7.68
N SER A 123 22.72 8.20 -7.14
CA SER A 123 21.84 7.10 -7.51
C SER A 123 20.39 7.33 -7.04
N LEU A 124 20.18 7.93 -5.87
CA LEU A 124 18.83 8.28 -5.40
C LEU A 124 18.14 9.33 -6.28
N SER A 125 18.92 10.28 -6.81
CA SER A 125 18.47 11.36 -7.70
C SER A 125 18.49 11.01 -9.19
N TYR A 126 18.85 9.78 -9.56
CA TYR A 126 18.90 9.33 -10.95
C TYR A 126 17.54 8.83 -11.44
N ILE A 127 17.21 9.12 -12.71
CA ILE A 127 16.03 8.58 -13.40
C ILE A 127 16.53 7.46 -14.34
N PRO A 128 16.19 6.19 -14.07
CA PRO A 128 16.54 5.09 -14.97
C PRO A 128 15.87 5.20 -16.33
N GLU A 129 16.48 4.59 -17.35
CA GLU A 129 15.92 4.53 -18.70
C GLU A 129 14.51 3.93 -18.70
N GLY A 130 13.59 4.56 -19.44
CA GLY A 130 12.19 4.12 -19.54
C GLY A 130 11.34 4.43 -18.30
N LYS A 131 11.89 5.10 -17.28
CA LYS A 131 11.16 5.52 -16.08
C LYS A 131 10.97 7.04 -16.05
N THR A 132 10.04 7.51 -15.21
CA THR A 132 9.63 8.94 -15.15
C THR A 132 9.90 9.62 -13.80
N ARG A 133 10.35 8.86 -12.81
CA ARG A 133 10.57 9.30 -11.41
C ARG A 133 11.95 8.86 -10.96
N THR A 134 12.59 9.63 -10.10
CA THR A 134 13.76 9.20 -9.30
C THR A 134 13.32 8.34 -8.10
N ILE A 135 14.26 7.74 -7.37
CA ILE A 135 13.94 7.09 -6.09
C ILE A 135 13.41 8.13 -5.09
N LEU A 136 13.97 9.34 -5.06
CA LEU A 136 13.48 10.43 -4.20
C LEU A 136 12.04 10.83 -4.53
N ASP A 137 11.67 10.86 -5.80
CA ASP A 137 10.29 11.14 -6.23
C ASP A 137 9.34 10.02 -5.80
N ILE A 138 9.78 8.75 -5.86
CA ILE A 138 9.01 7.61 -5.37
C ILE A 138 8.78 7.73 -3.86
N LEU A 139 9.82 8.06 -3.08
CA LEU A 139 9.70 8.22 -1.63
C LEU A 139 8.78 9.39 -1.25
N ASN A 140 8.88 10.52 -1.96
CA ASN A 140 7.93 11.63 -1.81
C ASN A 140 6.49 11.20 -2.14
N HIS A 141 6.32 10.41 -3.19
CA HIS A 141 5.02 9.90 -3.59
C HIS A 141 4.42 8.95 -2.54
N VAL A 142 5.24 8.13 -1.87
CA VAL A 142 4.78 7.31 -0.72
C VAL A 142 4.23 8.20 0.39
N CYS A 143 4.91 9.30 0.75
CA CYS A 143 4.37 10.26 1.74
C CYS A 143 3.01 10.82 1.31
N ASN A 144 2.91 11.29 0.05
CA ASN A 144 1.66 11.84 -0.48
C ASN A 144 0.52 10.81 -0.43
N ALA A 145 0.83 9.55 -0.71
CA ALA A 145 -0.16 8.47 -0.71
C ALA A 145 -0.67 8.16 0.71
N GLU A 146 0.20 8.18 1.73
CA GLU A 146 -0.22 8.01 3.12
C GLU A 146 -1.22 9.08 3.55
N GLU A 147 -0.94 10.34 3.23
CA GLU A 147 -1.85 11.45 3.48
C GLU A 147 -3.16 11.29 2.69
N PHE A 148 -3.06 10.92 1.41
CA PHE A 148 -4.23 10.64 0.58
C PHE A 148 -5.12 9.56 1.19
N TYR A 149 -4.54 8.45 1.70
CA TYR A 149 -5.30 7.37 2.31
C TYR A 149 -5.92 7.75 3.65
N ILE A 150 -5.22 8.50 4.51
CA ILE A 150 -5.84 9.09 5.72
C ILE A 150 -7.04 9.95 5.31
N SER A 151 -6.85 10.79 4.30
CA SER A 151 -7.86 11.73 3.87
C SER A 151 -9.14 11.02 3.41
N ARG A 152 -9.04 9.79 2.85
CA ARG A 152 -10.22 8.99 2.48
C ARG A 152 -11.16 8.74 3.66
N LEU A 153 -10.66 8.67 4.90
CA LEU A 153 -11.47 8.48 6.12
C LEU A 153 -12.33 9.71 6.49
N GLY A 154 -12.28 10.78 5.69
CA GLY A 154 -13.13 11.95 5.78
C GLY A 154 -12.51 13.12 6.57
N LYS A 155 -13.22 14.26 6.60
CA LYS A 155 -12.72 15.54 7.13
C LYS A 155 -12.21 15.47 8.57
N GLN A 156 -12.83 14.65 9.40
CA GLN A 156 -12.37 14.44 10.78
C GLN A 156 -10.98 13.81 10.83
N ALA A 157 -10.67 12.89 9.91
CA ALA A 157 -9.35 12.27 9.84
C ALA A 157 -8.28 13.28 9.40
N ASP A 158 -8.61 14.20 8.47
CA ASP A 158 -7.69 15.29 8.10
C ASP A 158 -7.34 16.18 9.30
N ILE A 159 -8.36 16.58 10.09
CA ILE A 159 -8.18 17.41 11.28
C ILE A 159 -7.30 16.70 12.32
N ILE A 160 -7.58 15.42 12.58
CA ILE A 160 -6.80 14.60 13.51
C ILE A 160 -5.35 14.47 13.02
N PHE A 161 -5.16 14.23 11.73
CA PHE A 161 -3.84 14.10 11.11
C PHE A 161 -3.02 15.39 11.22
N GLU A 162 -3.59 16.54 10.85
CA GLU A 162 -2.93 17.85 10.99
C GLU A 162 -2.59 18.18 12.45
N ARG A 163 -3.44 17.76 13.40
CA ARG A 163 -3.16 17.90 14.83
C ARG A 163 -1.97 17.04 15.25
N HIS A 164 -1.88 15.79 14.77
CA HIS A 164 -0.75 14.90 15.08
C HIS A 164 0.55 15.32 14.39
N THR A 165 0.48 15.95 13.20
CA THR A 165 1.68 16.56 12.58
C THR A 165 2.05 17.89 13.22
N GLY A 166 1.11 18.58 13.88
CA GLY A 166 1.32 19.92 14.44
C GLY A 166 1.58 21.00 13.38
N MET A 167 1.27 20.72 12.11
CA MET A 167 1.60 21.59 10.98
C MET A 167 0.68 21.37 9.79
N THR A 168 0.52 22.42 8.98
CA THR A 168 -0.24 22.39 7.72
C THR A 168 0.45 21.57 6.64
N GLU A 169 -0.30 21.15 5.62
CA GLU A 169 0.22 20.46 4.42
C GLU A 169 1.43 21.17 3.82
N LYS A 170 1.32 22.47 3.52
CA LYS A 170 2.42 23.25 2.95
C LYS A 170 3.72 23.20 3.78
N LYS A 171 3.61 23.19 5.12
CA LYS A 171 4.80 23.12 5.99
C LYS A 171 5.40 21.73 5.98
N ARG A 172 4.57 20.69 5.97
CA ARG A 172 4.98 19.29 5.92
C ARG A 172 5.66 18.95 4.59
N ASP A 173 5.16 19.47 3.48
CA ASP A 173 5.73 19.29 2.15
C ASP A 173 7.10 19.97 1.98
N ALA A 174 7.39 20.97 2.80
CA ALA A 174 8.68 21.65 2.83
C ALA A 174 9.72 20.95 3.72
N LEU A 175 9.35 19.91 4.47
CA LEU A 175 10.29 19.18 5.32
C LEU A 175 11.32 18.40 4.47
N PRO A 176 12.56 18.26 4.96
CA PRO A 176 13.50 17.29 4.41
C PRO A 176 12.87 15.90 4.33
N LEU A 177 13.08 15.19 3.22
CA LEU A 177 12.36 13.94 2.94
C LEU A 177 12.43 12.90 4.07
N PRO A 178 13.58 12.61 4.72
CA PRO A 178 13.60 11.69 5.85
C PRO A 178 12.72 12.12 7.03
N GLU A 179 12.70 13.42 7.34
CA GLU A 179 11.86 14.01 8.38
C GLU A 179 10.38 13.98 7.99
N ARG A 180 10.06 14.26 6.72
CA ARG A 180 8.71 14.17 6.17
C ARG A 180 8.18 12.74 6.27
N MET A 181 8.97 11.76 5.83
CA MET A 181 8.63 10.34 5.87
C MET A 181 8.30 9.87 7.29
N ASP A 182 9.10 10.28 8.28
CA ASP A 182 8.87 9.95 9.70
C ASP A 182 7.63 10.67 10.27
N THR A 183 7.50 11.97 9.99
CA THR A 183 6.38 12.82 10.46
C THR A 183 5.05 12.31 9.93
N VAL A 184 4.94 12.09 8.62
CA VAL A 184 3.72 11.58 7.96
C VAL A 184 3.35 10.22 8.53
N ARG A 185 4.30 9.30 8.63
CA ARG A 185 4.03 7.94 9.13
C ARG A 185 3.52 7.94 10.57
N LYS A 186 4.18 8.69 11.45
CA LYS A 186 3.77 8.80 12.86
C LYS A 186 2.36 9.36 12.98
N ALA A 187 2.08 10.45 12.28
CA ALA A 187 0.74 11.05 12.31
C ALA A 187 -0.33 10.14 11.69
N ALA A 188 -0.01 9.43 10.61
CA ALA A 188 -0.92 8.46 10.00
C ALA A 188 -1.28 7.34 10.99
N ILE A 189 -0.29 6.74 11.65
CA ILE A 189 -0.54 5.69 12.66
C ILE A 189 -1.39 6.22 13.82
N GLN A 190 -1.10 7.40 14.35
CA GLN A 190 -1.90 7.97 15.45
C GLN A 190 -3.33 8.28 15.01
N THR A 191 -3.51 8.80 13.80
CA THR A 191 -4.83 9.06 13.22
C THR A 191 -5.63 7.77 13.05
N LEU A 192 -5.02 6.71 12.50
CA LEU A 192 -5.66 5.41 12.36
C LEU A 192 -6.08 4.85 13.73
N LYS A 193 -5.21 4.90 14.74
CA LYS A 193 -5.52 4.45 16.11
C LYS A 193 -6.70 5.17 16.74
N GLU A 194 -6.87 6.44 16.41
CA GLU A 194 -7.94 7.25 16.98
C GLU A 194 -9.29 7.01 16.29
N ILE A 195 -9.33 6.94 14.95
CA ILE A 195 -10.60 7.02 14.22
C ILE A 195 -11.06 5.69 13.61
N ILE A 196 -10.17 4.73 13.38
CA ILE A 196 -10.50 3.64 12.44
C ILE A 196 -11.60 2.70 12.96
N THR A 197 -11.62 2.43 14.27
CA THR A 197 -12.60 1.52 14.88
C THR A 197 -14.00 2.12 14.93
N GLU A 198 -14.11 3.46 14.90
CA GLU A 198 -15.35 4.22 14.84
C GLU A 198 -16.01 4.16 13.45
N LYS A 199 -15.23 3.92 12.39
CA LYS A 199 -15.76 3.84 11.02
C LYS A 199 -16.59 2.58 10.78
N GLY A 200 -16.38 1.52 11.56
CA GLY A 200 -17.08 0.25 11.38
C GLY A 200 -16.85 -0.33 9.98
N ASP A 201 -17.91 -0.83 9.37
CA ASP A 201 -18.00 -1.35 8.00
C ASP A 201 -18.59 -0.31 7.01
N SER A 202 -18.63 0.96 7.41
CA SER A 202 -19.24 2.02 6.61
C SER A 202 -18.52 2.21 5.27
N ILE A 203 -19.31 2.40 4.22
CA ILE A 203 -18.84 2.78 2.89
C ILE A 203 -19.03 4.28 2.70
N PHE A 204 -17.99 4.96 2.27
CA PHE A 204 -17.99 6.40 2.03
C PHE A 204 -17.31 6.74 0.71
N THR A 205 -17.62 7.93 0.18
CA THR A 205 -16.93 8.53 -0.97
C THR A 205 -16.31 9.85 -0.52
N ARG A 206 -15.25 10.29 -1.22
CA ARG A 206 -14.62 11.58 -0.97
C ARG A 206 -14.21 12.21 -2.28
N SER A 207 -14.92 13.27 -2.67
CA SER A 207 -14.70 13.96 -3.94
C SER A 207 -13.50 14.89 -3.90
N GLU A 208 -13.03 15.27 -2.71
CA GLU A 208 -11.83 16.09 -2.58
C GLU A 208 -10.55 15.28 -2.84
N TYR A 209 -9.56 15.93 -3.45
CA TYR A 209 -8.20 15.40 -3.69
C TYR A 209 -8.17 14.10 -4.51
N THR A 210 -9.12 13.87 -5.42
CA THR A 210 -9.15 12.70 -6.30
C THR A 210 -9.71 13.05 -7.68
N SER A 211 -9.25 12.33 -8.71
CA SER A 211 -9.86 12.33 -10.05
C SER A 211 -11.09 11.42 -10.13
N HIS A 212 -11.30 10.56 -9.12
CA HIS A 212 -12.34 9.54 -9.07
C HIS A 212 -13.30 9.78 -7.88
N PRO A 213 -14.17 10.80 -7.95
CA PRO A 213 -15.03 11.19 -6.81
C PRO A 213 -16.10 10.15 -6.45
N GLY A 214 -16.40 9.24 -7.38
CA GLY A 214 -17.33 8.13 -7.18
C GLY A 214 -16.69 6.91 -6.51
N GLU A 215 -15.35 6.88 -6.36
CA GLU A 215 -14.66 5.75 -5.77
C GLU A 215 -15.11 5.55 -4.32
N LYS A 216 -15.50 4.30 -4.02
CA LYS A 216 -15.95 3.90 -2.69
C LYS A 216 -14.77 3.46 -1.83
N TRP A 217 -14.80 3.89 -0.57
CA TRP A 217 -13.79 3.60 0.44
C TRP A 217 -14.43 3.05 1.71
N THR A 218 -13.69 2.18 2.39
CA THR A 218 -13.97 1.68 3.73
C THR A 218 -12.71 1.80 4.58
N ALA A 219 -12.85 1.70 5.90
CA ALA A 219 -11.70 1.67 6.80
C ALA A 219 -10.72 0.54 6.47
N HIS A 220 -11.23 -0.66 6.17
CA HIS A 220 -10.41 -1.80 5.78
C HIS A 220 -9.66 -1.56 4.46
N LYS A 221 -10.36 -1.06 3.43
CA LYS A 221 -9.72 -0.73 2.14
C LYS A 221 -8.59 0.29 2.32
N VAL A 222 -8.76 1.29 3.19
CA VAL A 222 -7.73 2.29 3.49
C VAL A 222 -6.45 1.62 4.02
N VAL A 223 -6.54 0.83 5.10
CA VAL A 223 -5.34 0.17 5.69
C VAL A 223 -4.74 -0.89 4.77
N ARG A 224 -5.56 -1.58 3.99
CA ARG A 224 -5.09 -2.47 2.93
C ARG A 224 -4.22 -1.72 1.93
N ARG A 225 -4.72 -0.59 1.40
CA ARG A 225 -3.99 0.22 0.41
C ARG A 225 -2.72 0.85 0.95
N PHE A 226 -2.66 1.24 2.22
CA PHE A 226 -1.41 1.64 2.88
C PHE A 226 -0.30 0.60 2.71
N LEU A 227 -0.62 -0.67 3.00
CA LEU A 227 0.36 -1.75 2.97
C LEU A 227 0.74 -2.15 1.54
N GLU A 228 -0.25 -2.29 0.66
CA GLU A 228 -0.03 -2.68 -0.74
C GLU A 228 0.81 -1.61 -1.48
N HIS A 229 0.48 -0.33 -1.31
CA HIS A 229 1.13 0.77 -2.04
C HIS A 229 2.59 0.96 -1.64
N GLU A 230 2.91 0.95 -0.35
CA GLU A 230 4.32 1.06 0.06
C GLU A 230 5.15 -0.14 -0.42
N ARG A 231 4.58 -1.35 -0.38
CA ARG A 231 5.26 -2.55 -0.88
C ARG A 231 5.43 -2.54 -2.39
N GLU A 232 4.47 -1.99 -3.13
CA GLU A 232 4.60 -1.76 -4.58
C GLU A 232 5.77 -0.83 -4.89
N HIS A 233 5.91 0.27 -4.14
CA HIS A 233 7.02 1.19 -4.33
C HIS A 233 8.36 0.65 -3.84
N TYR A 234 8.37 -0.21 -2.83
CA TYR A 234 9.55 -0.99 -2.47
C TYR A 234 10.03 -1.85 -3.65
N TYR A 235 9.13 -2.55 -4.33
CA TYR A 235 9.47 -3.35 -5.51
C TYR A 235 9.98 -2.49 -6.67
N ASN A 236 9.34 -1.35 -6.93
CA ASN A 236 9.80 -0.41 -7.95
C ASN A 236 11.23 0.10 -7.65
N ILE A 237 11.54 0.43 -6.40
CA ILE A 237 12.89 0.87 -6.01
C ILE A 237 13.91 -0.26 -6.20
N ARG A 238 13.55 -1.50 -5.86
CA ARG A 238 14.44 -2.64 -6.10
C ARG A 238 14.71 -2.88 -7.58
N GLU A 239 13.68 -2.75 -8.42
CA GLU A 239 13.83 -2.80 -9.88
C GLU A 239 14.81 -1.73 -10.38
N TYR A 240 14.71 -0.49 -9.87
CA TYR A 240 15.61 0.62 -10.21
C TYR A 240 17.06 0.35 -9.81
N LEU A 241 17.26 -0.46 -8.78
CA LEU A 241 18.56 -0.90 -8.29
C LEU A 241 19.03 -2.21 -8.94
N HIS A 242 18.30 -2.72 -9.95
CA HIS A 242 18.55 -4.01 -10.60
C HIS A 242 18.56 -5.21 -9.63
N LEU A 243 17.78 -5.11 -8.56
CA LEU A 243 17.57 -6.18 -7.59
C LEU A 243 16.28 -6.96 -7.92
N PRO A 244 16.18 -8.24 -7.52
CA PRO A 244 14.91 -8.97 -7.62
C PRO A 244 13.81 -8.23 -6.86
N CYS A 245 12.66 -7.97 -7.50
CA CYS A 245 11.54 -7.23 -6.88
C CYS A 245 11.13 -7.84 -5.53
N ARG A 246 10.94 -9.16 -5.50
CA ARG A 246 10.62 -9.95 -4.30
C ARG A 246 11.89 -10.56 -3.72
N GLY A 247 12.67 -9.73 -3.04
CA GLY A 247 13.89 -10.15 -2.38
C GLY A 247 14.14 -9.35 -1.12
N PHE A 248 15.07 -9.83 -0.31
CA PHE A 248 15.56 -9.09 0.84
C PHE A 248 16.90 -8.43 0.50
N THR A 249 17.28 -7.42 1.27
CA THR A 249 18.66 -6.94 1.36
C THR A 249 19.43 -7.73 2.41
#